data_AF-A0A0R3PQT9-F1
#
_entry.id   AF-A0A0R3PQT9-F1
#
_cell.length_a   1.000
_cell.length_b   1.000
_cell.length_c   1.000
_cell.angle_alpha   90.00
_cell.angle_beta   90.00
_cell.angle_gamma   90.00
#
_symmetry.space_group_name_H-M   'P 1'
#
loop_
_entity.id
_entity.type
_entity.pdbx_description
1 polymer ?
#
loop_
_entity_poly.entity_id
_entity_poly.type
_entity_poly.pdbx_seq_one_letter_code
_entity_poly.pdbx_strand_id
1 'polypeptide(L)'
;MIWQEKCRSIIMLCNITEGGKPKCEQYWPLTAESPVSCSLQSHRFPYKDEDWNEEKYWPDRGVPRTTTLAIFRILRRVNRLTPCVVHCSAGIGRTGTVVGIDMVYRRLELITELREMRHGAVQMDCQYVYMHRILLVVAENLKVHSILTCFLRL
;
A
#
# COMPACT_ATOMS: atom_id res chain seq x y z
N MET A 1 -12.65 -10.31 -13.78
CA MET A 1 -12.43 -9.30 -12.74
C MET A 1 -12.04 -7.93 -13.31
N ILE A 2 -10.79 -7.68 -13.74
CA ILE A 2 -10.30 -6.33 -14.13
C ILE A 2 -11.22 -5.59 -15.12
N TRP A 3 -11.61 -6.27 -16.21
CA TRP A 3 -12.50 -5.69 -17.21
C TRP A 3 -13.92 -5.43 -16.67
N GLN A 4 -14.49 -6.41 -15.97
CA GLN A 4 -15.85 -6.33 -15.41
C GLN A 4 -15.98 -5.19 -14.40
N GLU A 5 -15.00 -5.06 -13.51
CA GLU A 5 -14.95 -4.01 -12.48
C GLU A 5 -14.42 -2.67 -13.00
N LYS A 6 -14.13 -2.58 -14.32
CA LYS A 6 -13.59 -1.38 -14.97
C LYS A 6 -12.35 -0.82 -14.27
N CYS A 7 -11.49 -1.70 -13.76
CA CYS A 7 -10.28 -1.27 -13.06
C CYS A 7 -9.32 -0.56 -14.02
N ARG A 8 -8.72 0.55 -13.57
CA ARG A 8 -7.77 1.34 -14.39
C ARG A 8 -6.32 1.16 -13.97
N SER A 9 -6.07 0.65 -12.78
CA SER A 9 -4.72 0.42 -12.28
C SER A 9 -4.59 -0.91 -11.55
N ILE A 10 -3.42 -1.55 -11.69
CA ILE A 10 -3.01 -2.70 -10.87
C ILE A 10 -1.71 -2.32 -10.12
N ILE A 11 -1.67 -2.56 -8.81
CA ILE A 11 -0.47 -2.50 -7.98
C ILE A 11 -0.03 -3.94 -7.64
N MET A 12 1.12 -4.33 -8.15
CA MET A 12 1.79 -5.61 -7.85
C MET A 12 2.90 -5.40 -6.82
N LEU A 13 2.76 -6.06 -5.66
CA LEU A 13 3.64 -5.89 -4.50
C LEU A 13 4.62 -7.05 -4.28
N CYS A 14 4.65 -8.04 -5.17
CA CYS A 14 5.57 -9.17 -5.11
C CYS A 14 6.20 -9.44 -6.46
N ASN A 15 7.31 -10.19 -6.45
CA ASN A 15 7.87 -10.74 -7.68
C ASN A 15 7.13 -12.02 -8.08
N ILE A 16 7.42 -12.51 -9.28
CA ILE A 16 6.97 -13.84 -9.74
C ILE A 16 7.58 -14.92 -8.86
N THR A 17 8.88 -14.78 -8.56
CA THR A 17 9.65 -15.71 -7.72
C THR A 17 10.41 -14.92 -6.66
N GLU A 18 10.40 -15.41 -5.41
CA GLU A 18 11.12 -14.81 -4.29
C GLU A 18 11.80 -15.92 -3.48
N GLY A 19 13.11 -15.81 -3.25
CA GLY A 19 13.87 -16.86 -2.53
C GLY A 19 13.74 -18.25 -3.18
N GLY A 20 13.68 -18.31 -4.51
CA GLY A 20 13.49 -19.54 -5.28
C GLY A 20 12.09 -20.13 -5.24
N LYS A 21 11.12 -19.49 -4.58
CA LYS A 21 9.73 -19.98 -4.48
C LYS A 21 8.81 -19.17 -5.40
N PRO A 22 7.91 -19.81 -6.16
CA PRO A 22 6.91 -19.09 -6.94
C PRO A 22 5.94 -18.36 -6.00
N LYS A 23 5.61 -17.12 -6.35
CA LYS A 23 4.76 -16.21 -5.58
C LYS A 23 3.59 -15.67 -6.39
N CYS A 24 3.77 -15.45 -7.69
CA CYS A 24 2.74 -14.95 -8.58
C CYS A 24 3.01 -15.42 -10.01
N GLU A 25 1.96 -15.76 -10.76
CA GLU A 25 2.07 -16.07 -12.17
C GLU A 25 2.14 -14.80 -13.01
N GLN A 26 2.81 -14.89 -14.16
CA GLN A 26 2.86 -13.78 -15.10
C GLN A 26 1.54 -13.63 -15.87
N TYR A 27 0.87 -12.49 -15.69
CA TYR A 27 -0.41 -12.18 -16.34
C TYR A 27 -0.35 -10.98 -17.31
N TRP A 28 0.84 -10.39 -17.50
CA TRP A 28 1.08 -9.33 -18.48
C TRP A 28 1.92 -9.88 -19.64
N PRO A 29 1.80 -9.29 -20.83
CA PRO A 29 2.51 -9.80 -21.99
C PRO A 29 4.01 -9.56 -21.97
N LEU A 30 4.77 -10.52 -22.50
CA LEU A 30 6.22 -10.42 -22.69
C LEU A 30 6.62 -9.73 -23.99
N THR A 31 5.77 -9.85 -25.01
CA THR A 31 6.02 -9.35 -26.36
C THR A 31 4.89 -8.39 -26.76
N ALA A 32 5.23 -7.38 -27.55
CA ALA A 32 4.27 -6.35 -28.01
C ALA A 32 3.16 -6.92 -28.94
N GLU A 33 3.30 -8.16 -29.39
CA GLU A 33 2.40 -8.83 -30.34
C GLU A 33 1.18 -9.49 -29.69
N SER A 34 1.16 -9.61 -28.37
CA SER A 34 0.00 -10.16 -27.67
C SER A 34 -1.21 -9.21 -27.74
N PRO A 35 -2.45 -9.72 -27.88
CA PRO A 35 -3.65 -8.91 -28.09
C PRO A 35 -4.10 -8.08 -26.86
N VAL A 36 -3.32 -8.04 -25.79
CA VAL A 36 -3.67 -7.35 -24.54
C VAL A 36 -3.20 -5.90 -24.59
N SER A 37 -3.72 -5.11 -25.55
CA SER A 37 -3.54 -3.66 -25.57
C SER A 37 -4.46 -3.01 -24.52
N CYS A 38 -4.11 -3.17 -23.26
CA CYS A 38 -4.90 -2.59 -22.17
C CYS A 38 -4.36 -1.21 -21.80
N SER A 39 -5.22 -0.20 -21.78
CA SER A 39 -4.94 1.14 -21.21
C SER A 39 -4.75 1.12 -19.68
N LEU A 40 -4.50 -0.06 -19.11
CA LEU A 40 -4.36 -0.34 -17.70
C LEU A 40 -2.98 0.08 -17.22
N GLN A 41 -2.94 0.94 -16.21
CA GLN A 41 -1.69 1.37 -15.60
C GLN A 41 -1.20 0.27 -14.64
N SER A 42 -0.08 -0.37 -14.98
CA SER A 42 0.58 -1.34 -14.10
C SER A 42 1.65 -0.65 -13.27
N HIS A 43 1.59 -0.85 -11.95
CA HIS A 43 2.56 -0.33 -11.00
C HIS A 43 3.20 -1.51 -10.26
N ARG A 44 4.53 -1.64 -10.39
CA ARG A 44 5.31 -2.64 -9.65
C ARG A 44 6.14 -1.99 -8.55
N PHE A 45 6.30 -2.72 -7.46
CA PHE A 45 7.25 -2.40 -6.40
C PHE A 45 8.58 -3.16 -6.62
N PRO A 46 9.75 -2.52 -6.47
CA PRO A 46 9.99 -1.10 -6.20
C PRO A 46 9.79 -0.21 -7.44
N TYR A 47 9.41 1.04 -7.18
CA TYR A 47 9.24 2.07 -8.22
C TYR A 47 10.61 2.49 -8.77
N LYS A 48 10.79 2.42 -10.11
CA LYS A 48 12.02 2.74 -10.88
C LYS A 48 12.95 3.76 -10.18
N ASP A 49 14.17 3.32 -9.89
CA ASP A 49 15.41 4.10 -10.00
C ASP A 49 16.46 3.12 -10.55
N GLU A 50 17.29 3.57 -11.49
CA GLU A 50 18.02 2.81 -12.53
C GLU A 50 19.08 1.76 -12.09
N ASP A 51 19.10 1.33 -10.83
CA ASP A 51 19.93 0.22 -10.36
C ASP A 51 19.05 -0.82 -9.66
N TRP A 52 18.71 -1.89 -10.39
CA TRP A 52 18.06 -3.10 -9.86
C TRP A 52 19.04 -3.88 -8.98
N ASN A 53 19.27 -3.41 -7.75
CA ASN A 53 19.93 -4.20 -6.72
C ASN A 53 18.87 -4.97 -5.93
N GLU A 54 19.13 -6.26 -5.67
CA GLU A 54 18.29 -7.18 -4.89
C GLU A 54 17.91 -6.65 -3.49
N GLU A 55 18.49 -5.56 -3.02
CA GLU A 55 18.25 -4.99 -1.69
C GLU A 55 16.92 -4.18 -1.59
N LYS A 56 16.26 -3.85 -2.71
CA LYS A 56 15.13 -2.89 -2.74
C LYS A 56 13.71 -3.51 -2.83
N TYR A 57 13.53 -4.83 -2.76
CA TYR A 57 12.19 -5.45 -2.83
C TYR A 57 11.47 -5.47 -1.46
N TRP A 58 10.13 -5.56 -1.48
CA TRP A 58 9.36 -5.74 -0.25
C TRP A 58 9.49 -7.20 0.21
N PRO A 59 10.07 -7.49 1.39
CA PRO A 59 10.20 -8.87 1.86
C PRO A 59 8.86 -9.56 2.12
N ASP A 60 8.79 -10.88 1.98
CA ASP A 60 7.56 -11.66 2.24
C ASP A 60 7.15 -11.59 3.71
N ARG A 61 8.15 -11.48 4.59
CA ARG A 61 7.98 -11.28 6.01
C ARG A 61 8.54 -9.91 6.39
N GLY A 62 7.68 -9.05 6.93
CA GLY A 62 8.04 -7.73 7.40
C GLY A 62 7.77 -6.62 6.37
N VAL A 63 8.53 -5.54 6.51
CA VAL A 63 8.33 -4.28 5.76
C VAL A 63 9.67 -3.79 5.19
N PRO A 64 9.66 -3.03 4.08
CA PRO A 64 10.87 -2.45 3.54
C PRO A 64 11.49 -1.44 4.52
N ARG A 65 12.81 -1.50 4.71
CA ARG A 65 13.54 -0.61 5.65
C ARG A 65 13.95 0.72 5.02
N THR A 66 14.28 0.70 3.73
CA THR A 66 14.87 1.83 3.00
C THR A 66 13.89 2.50 2.04
N THR A 67 12.82 1.81 1.64
CA THR A 67 11.86 2.26 0.62
C THR A 67 10.48 2.61 1.19
N THR A 68 10.43 3.12 2.44
CA THR A 68 9.19 3.47 3.15
C THR A 68 8.25 4.36 2.34
N LEU A 69 8.78 5.35 1.60
CA LEU A 69 7.97 6.28 0.79
C LEU A 69 7.60 5.73 -0.59
N ALA A 70 8.17 4.60 -1.04
CA ALA A 70 7.94 4.10 -2.40
C ALA A 70 6.47 3.69 -2.62
N ILE A 71 5.81 3.12 -1.61
CA ILE A 71 4.37 2.82 -1.66
C ILE A 71 3.54 4.09 -1.78
N PHE A 72 3.89 5.12 -1.02
CA PHE A 72 3.19 6.39 -1.08
C PHE A 72 3.31 7.04 -2.47
N ARG A 73 4.49 6.96 -3.11
CA ARG A 73 4.70 7.42 -4.48
C ARG A 73 3.86 6.65 -5.51
N ILE A 74 3.65 5.35 -5.31
CA ILE A 74 2.76 4.54 -6.17
C ILE A 74 1.30 4.96 -5.96
N LEU A 75 0.84 5.06 -4.71
CA LEU A 75 -0.54 5.45 -4.40
C LEU A 75 -0.91 6.83 -4.95
N ARG A 76 0.03 7.79 -4.97
CA ARG A 76 -0.19 9.12 -5.58
C ARG A 76 -0.37 9.11 -7.10
N ARG A 77 0.06 8.06 -7.80
CA ARG A 77 -0.11 7.93 -9.26
C ARG A 77 -1.39 7.22 -9.66
N VAL A 78 -1.99 6.47 -8.75
CA VAL A 78 -3.24 5.77 -9.02
C VAL A 78 -4.40 6.76 -8.96
N ASN A 79 -5.26 6.72 -9.98
CA ASN A 79 -6.49 7.49 -9.98
C ASN A 79 -7.47 6.91 -8.95
N ARG A 80 -7.70 7.65 -7.87
CA ARG A 80 -8.56 7.25 -6.74
C ARG A 80 -10.06 7.22 -7.09
N LEU A 81 -10.45 7.81 -8.23
CA LEU A 81 -11.85 7.79 -8.70
C LEU A 81 -12.21 6.49 -9.44
N THR A 82 -11.22 5.64 -9.71
CA THR A 82 -11.41 4.40 -10.45
C THR A 82 -10.93 3.21 -9.64
N PRO A 83 -11.58 2.04 -9.72
CA PRO A 83 -11.15 0.86 -8.99
C PRO A 83 -9.70 0.49 -9.31
N CYS A 84 -8.93 0.20 -8.26
CA CYS A 84 -7.55 -0.25 -8.36
C CYS A 84 -7.42 -1.62 -7.70
N VAL A 85 -6.79 -2.56 -8.40
CA VAL A 85 -6.47 -3.87 -7.85
C VAL A 85 -5.10 -3.84 -7.22
N VAL A 86 -5.02 -4.24 -5.96
CA VAL A 86 -3.75 -4.39 -5.24
C VAL A 86 -3.57 -5.86 -4.91
N HIS A 87 -2.43 -6.43 -5.28
CA HIS A 87 -2.14 -7.83 -4.94
C HIS A 87 -0.67 -8.04 -4.60
N CYS A 88 -0.42 -9.14 -3.88
CA CYS A 88 0.91 -9.70 -3.65
C CYS A 88 0.90 -11.17 -4.07
N SER A 89 1.31 -12.10 -3.19
CA SER A 89 1.17 -13.54 -3.39
C SER A 89 -0.19 -14.04 -2.88
N ALA A 90 -0.37 -14.22 -1.57
CA ALA A 90 -1.64 -14.65 -0.98
C ALA A 90 -2.72 -13.54 -0.91
N GLY A 91 -2.34 -12.27 -1.16
CA GLY A 91 -3.27 -11.14 -1.10
C GLY A 91 -3.60 -10.65 0.32
N ILE A 92 -2.88 -11.10 1.36
CA ILE A 92 -3.18 -10.78 2.77
C ILE A 92 -2.22 -9.74 3.34
N GLY A 93 -0.93 -10.10 3.51
CA GLY A 93 0.04 -9.29 4.26
C GLY A 93 0.39 -7.94 3.62
N ARG A 94 1.18 -7.96 2.54
CA ARG A 94 1.59 -6.72 1.84
C ARG A 94 0.38 -5.95 1.30
N THR A 95 -0.58 -6.66 0.69
CA THR A 95 -1.83 -6.07 0.17
C THR A 95 -2.60 -5.34 1.27
N GLY A 96 -2.91 -6.01 2.37
CA GLY A 96 -3.62 -5.40 3.49
C GLY A 96 -2.87 -4.23 4.10
N THR A 97 -1.54 -4.29 4.14
CA THR A 97 -0.70 -3.18 4.59
C THR A 97 -0.85 -1.95 3.68
N VAL A 98 -0.79 -2.12 2.36
CA VAL A 98 -0.95 -1.01 1.40
C VAL A 98 -2.37 -0.43 1.43
N VAL A 99 -3.39 -1.29 1.48
CA VAL A 99 -4.79 -0.85 1.60
C VAL A 99 -5.01 -0.10 2.91
N GLY A 100 -4.45 -0.59 4.03
CA GLY A 100 -4.50 0.09 5.32
C GLY A 100 -3.82 1.46 5.28
N ILE A 101 -2.66 1.58 4.63
CA ILE A 101 -1.99 2.87 4.42
C ILE A 101 -2.88 3.82 3.62
N ASP A 102 -3.50 3.38 2.53
CA ASP A 102 -4.41 4.23 1.74
C ASP A 102 -5.63 4.70 2.55
N MET A 103 -6.20 3.81 3.38
CA MET A 103 -7.31 4.15 4.28
C MET A 103 -6.91 5.18 5.34
N VAL A 104 -5.76 5.01 5.99
CA VAL A 104 -5.26 5.98 6.98
C VAL A 104 -4.88 7.29 6.29
N TYR A 105 -4.29 7.23 5.09
CA TYR A 105 -3.93 8.43 4.33
C TYR A 105 -5.17 9.27 3.98
N ARG A 106 -6.31 8.66 3.62
CA ARG A 106 -7.59 9.40 3.48
C ARG A 106 -7.99 10.12 4.77
N ARG A 107 -7.67 9.54 5.92
CA ARG A 107 -7.95 10.14 7.22
C ARG A 107 -6.94 11.21 7.64
N LEU A 108 -5.78 11.32 6.99
CA LEU A 108 -4.88 12.45 7.24
C LEU A 108 -5.46 13.76 6.69
N GLU A 109 -6.35 13.68 5.71
CA GLU A 109 -7.10 14.82 5.17
C GLU A 109 -8.18 15.33 6.16
N LEU A 110 -8.43 14.66 7.29
CA LEU A 110 -9.40 15.07 8.32
C LEU A 110 -9.11 16.45 8.92
N ILE A 111 -7.85 16.92 8.93
CA ILE A 111 -7.57 18.27 9.42
C ILE A 111 -8.17 19.33 8.50
N THR A 112 -8.27 19.05 7.20
CA THR A 112 -8.94 19.94 6.24
C THR A 112 -10.43 20.04 6.61
N GLU A 113 -11.10 18.91 6.79
CA GLU A 113 -12.52 18.85 7.22
C GLU A 113 -12.72 19.51 8.59
N LEU A 114 -11.81 19.29 9.54
CA LEU A 114 -11.87 19.92 10.86
C LEU A 114 -11.76 21.45 10.77
N ARG A 115 -10.93 21.95 9.85
CA ARG A 115 -10.77 23.40 9.62
C ARG A 115 -11.95 24.03 8.89
N GLU A 116 -12.72 23.26 8.12
CA GLU A 116 -14.01 23.69 7.57
C GLU A 116 -15.06 23.86 8.68
N MET A 117 -15.10 22.94 9.65
CA MET A 117 -16.01 23.05 10.80
C MET A 117 -15.57 24.09 11.83
N ARG A 118 -14.26 24.27 12.03
CA ARG A 118 -13.69 25.24 12.97
C ARG A 118 -12.38 25.81 12.44
N HIS A 119 -12.47 27.04 11.95
CA HIS A 119 -11.32 27.78 11.45
C HIS A 119 -10.19 27.83 12.48
N GLY A 120 -8.96 27.61 12.03
CA GLY A 120 -7.76 27.67 12.87
C GLY A 120 -7.51 26.43 13.75
N ALA A 121 -8.30 25.36 13.62
CA ALA A 121 -8.03 24.12 14.35
C ALA A 121 -6.65 23.52 14.00
N VAL A 122 -5.91 23.09 15.04
CA VAL A 122 -4.52 22.60 14.98
C VAL A 122 -3.61 23.60 14.28
N GLN A 123 -3.15 24.60 15.04
CA GLN A 123 -2.46 25.78 14.53
C GLN A 123 -0.98 25.52 14.24
N MET A 124 -0.31 24.72 15.08
CA MET A 124 1.12 24.46 14.98
C MET A 124 1.41 23.03 14.50
N ASP A 125 2.51 22.86 13.78
CA ASP A 125 3.02 21.58 13.32
C ASP A 125 3.25 20.58 14.47
N CYS A 126 3.76 21.05 15.61
CA CYS A 126 3.96 20.23 16.80
C CYS A 126 2.66 19.66 17.36
N GLN A 127 1.53 20.37 17.25
CA GLN A 127 0.22 19.88 17.66
C GLN A 127 -0.28 18.76 16.75
N TYR A 128 -0.06 18.90 15.43
CA TYR A 128 -0.39 17.86 14.46
C TYR A 128 0.44 16.59 14.71
N VAL A 129 1.75 16.73 14.93
CA VAL A 129 2.63 15.60 15.27
C VAL A 129 2.23 14.96 16.60
N TYR A 130 1.87 15.77 17.60
CA TYR A 130 1.41 15.28 18.90
C TYR A 130 0.15 14.41 18.77
N MET A 131 -0.84 14.85 17.98
CA MET A 131 -2.05 14.08 17.69
C MET A 131 -1.71 12.70 17.11
N HIS A 132 -0.85 12.63 16.09
CA HIS A 132 -0.41 11.36 15.49
C HIS A 132 0.35 10.48 16.47
N ARG A 133 1.19 11.06 17.32
CA ARG A 133 1.94 10.34 18.34
C ARG A 133 1.00 9.67 19.35
N ILE A 134 -0.05 10.35 19.80
CA ILE A 134 -1.08 9.76 20.68
C ILE A 134 -1.82 8.62 19.97
N LEU A 135 -2.22 8.79 18.71
CA LEU A 135 -2.88 7.72 17.94
C LEU A 135 -1.99 6.48 17.79
N LEU A 136 -0.68 6.66 17.58
CA LEU A 136 0.28 5.55 17.52
C LEU A 136 0.35 4.81 18.86
N VAL A 137 0.47 5.53 19.97
CA VAL A 137 0.48 4.94 21.32
C VAL A 137 -0.82 4.18 21.61
N VAL A 138 -1.97 4.75 21.25
CA VAL A 138 -3.27 4.06 21.40
C VAL A 138 -3.31 2.79 20.54
N ALA A 139 -2.86 2.87 19.28
CA ALA A 139 -2.84 1.72 18.38
C ALA A 139 -1.92 0.60 18.89
N GLU A 140 -0.78 0.93 19.48
CA GLU A 140 0.12 -0.05 20.12
C GLU A 140 -0.56 -0.75 21.31
N ASN A 141 -1.23 0.02 22.17
CA ASN A 141 -1.98 -0.54 23.31
C ASN A 141 -3.15 -1.43 22.87
N LEU A 142 -3.85 -1.07 21.80
CA LEU A 142 -4.95 -1.89 21.25
C LEU A 142 -4.43 -3.19 20.59
N LYS A 143 -3.25 -3.18 19.96
CA LYS A 143 -2.64 -4.37 19.35
C LYS A 143 -2.27 -5.43 20.37
N VAL A 144 -1.94 -5.05 21.61
CA VAL A 144 -1.76 -6.01 22.71
C VAL A 144 -3.02 -6.86 22.90
N HIS A 145 -4.23 -6.32 22.70
CA HIS A 145 -5.45 -7.09 22.87
C HIS A 145 -5.85 -7.96 21.65
N SER A 146 -5.58 -7.51 20.42
CA SER A 146 -6.03 -8.23 19.20
C SER A 146 -5.05 -9.29 18.68
N ILE A 147 -3.75 -9.15 18.94
CA ILE A 147 -2.74 -10.14 18.51
C ILE A 147 -2.61 -11.28 19.53
N LEU A 148 -2.74 -10.99 20.84
CA LEU A 148 -2.73 -12.02 21.90
C LEU A 148 -3.95 -12.96 21.82
N THR A 149 -5.11 -12.47 21.39
CA THR A 149 -6.31 -13.31 21.25
C THR A 149 -6.22 -14.33 20.11
N CYS A 150 -5.39 -14.07 19.09
CA CYS A 150 -5.15 -15.01 18.00
C CYS A 150 -4.05 -16.04 18.34
N PHE A 151 -3.09 -15.68 19.21
CA PHE A 151 -2.03 -16.58 19.67
C PHE A 151 -2.42 -17.48 20.86
N LEU A 152 -3.44 -17.11 21.64
CA LEU A 152 -3.94 -17.90 22.78
C LEU A 152 -5.13 -18.82 22.45
N ARG A 153 -5.38 -19.08 21.16
CA ARG A 153 -6.44 -20.01 20.67
C ARG A 153 -5.92 -21.13 19.75
N LEU A 154 -4.62 -21.40 19.78
CA LEU A 154 -4.00 -22.64 19.29
C LEU A 154 -3.27 -23.29 20.47
#